data_AF-A0A1M6MZM3-F1
#
_entry.id   AF-A0A1M6MZM3-F1
#
_cell.length_a   1.000
_cell.length_b   1.000
_cell.length_c   1.000
_cell.angle_alpha   90.00
_cell.angle_beta   90.00
_cell.angle_gamma   90.00
#
_symmetry.space_group_name_H-M   'P 1'
#
loop_
_entity.id
_entity.type
_entity.pdbx_description
1 polymer ?
#
loop_
_entity_poly.entity_id
_entity_poly.type
_entity_poly.pdbx_seq_one_letter_code
_entity_poly.pdbx_strand_id
1 'polypeptide(L)'
;MNKTVAIINHFIKTQIAVDRIEKYSKLPGIYAIFFIGKEFPIKGFSLPDNKLIYIGKTESSQQSRDANTHFKTGKTGSSTARKSIGALLSQSEKIIPVVRSTSDFIKGRTSHFKFDEVSEERITDWMFKNLAVAFYEYPEGKEAICNLETELIQYLNPVLNIDSKSIDNPYKSFIRKLRKQLGLTAHTNYMREHLTLGVRLTNEVLPSKKEITPDSISVGKYVHIWQQYSDEIHKALKSNIIQNTIQLDRGLFEKVGNRKSYSFRLQYSEGKVSNNIGGSAVARDLDYFLTRSKIETKTVIIKLRKDFVLTITKI
;
A
#
# COMPACT_ATOMS: atom_id res chain seq x y z
N MET A 1 18.17 5.88 38.06
CA MET A 1 16.91 6.08 37.30
C MET A 1 17.03 5.28 36.01
N ASN A 2 16.04 4.46 35.66
CA ASN A 2 16.07 3.68 34.41
C ASN A 2 16.19 4.65 33.20
N LYS A 3 17.15 4.41 32.28
CA LYS A 3 17.41 5.26 31.10
C LYS A 3 16.13 5.51 30.29
N THR A 4 15.29 4.49 30.13
CA THR A 4 14.01 4.60 29.43
C THR A 4 13.07 5.59 30.12
N VAL A 5 12.95 5.55 31.45
CA VAL A 5 12.11 6.49 32.22
C VAL A 5 12.64 7.92 32.09
N ALA A 6 13.96 8.12 32.11
CA ALA A 6 14.57 9.44 31.93
C ALA A 6 14.23 10.05 30.55
N ILE A 7 14.28 9.24 29.49
CA ILE A 7 13.94 9.67 28.13
C ILE A 7 12.45 9.98 28.00
N ILE A 8 11.58 9.18 28.62
CA ILE A 8 10.13 9.45 28.64
C ILE A 8 9.84 10.78 29.32
N ASN A 9 10.44 11.02 30.49
CA ASN A 9 10.29 12.28 31.22
C ASN A 9 10.82 13.47 30.40
N HIS A 10 11.94 13.28 29.67
CA HIS A 10 12.43 14.27 28.73
C HIS A 10 11.39 14.59 27.66
N PHE A 11 10.79 13.58 27.01
CA PHE A 11 9.77 13.82 25.99
C PHE A 11 8.55 14.57 26.53
N ILE A 12 8.03 14.16 27.70
CA ILE A 12 6.88 14.80 28.34
C ILE A 12 7.17 16.28 28.63
N LYS A 13 8.38 16.59 29.11
CA LYS A 13 8.81 17.96 29.47
C LYS A 13 9.09 18.84 28.25
N THR A 14 9.54 18.25 27.14
CA THR A 14 10.06 19.00 25.98
C THR A 14 9.16 18.96 24.76
N GLN A 15 7.99 18.32 24.83
CA GLN A 15 7.04 18.33 23.73
C GLN A 15 6.59 19.75 23.38
N ILE A 16 6.52 20.04 22.08
CA ILE A 16 6.08 21.33 21.53
C ILE A 16 4.99 21.04 20.50
N ALA A 17 3.92 21.83 20.52
CA ALA A 17 2.88 21.75 19.50
C ALA A 17 3.50 21.94 18.11
N VAL A 18 3.07 21.15 17.13
CA VAL A 18 3.70 21.10 15.80
C VAL A 18 3.69 22.48 15.12
N ASP A 19 2.62 23.25 15.29
CA ASP A 19 2.46 24.61 14.78
C ASP A 19 3.39 25.66 15.43
N ARG A 20 4.06 25.30 16.54
CA ARG A 20 4.98 26.17 17.28
C ARG A 20 6.45 25.76 17.17
N ILE A 21 6.78 24.77 16.33
CA ILE A 21 8.16 24.33 16.16
C ILE A 21 8.92 25.34 15.31
N GLU A 22 9.86 26.06 15.92
CA GLU A 22 10.71 27.03 15.20
C GLU A 22 12.02 26.43 14.70
N LYS A 23 12.55 25.43 15.41
CA LYS A 23 13.86 24.83 15.15
C LYS A 23 13.80 23.31 15.29
N TYR A 24 14.56 22.64 14.44
CA TYR A 24 14.73 21.19 14.46
C TYR A 24 16.19 20.86 14.71
N SER A 25 16.44 19.79 15.47
CA SER A 25 17.79 19.27 15.65
C SER A 25 18.38 18.77 14.33
N LYS A 26 19.69 18.99 14.17
CA LYS A 26 20.48 18.47 13.06
C LYS A 26 21.13 17.12 13.38
N LEU A 27 20.92 16.57 14.57
CA LEU A 27 21.53 15.34 15.03
C LEU A 27 20.60 14.12 14.92
N PRO A 28 21.16 12.90 14.85
CA PRO A 28 20.39 11.67 14.99
C PRO A 28 19.70 11.57 16.34
N GLY A 29 18.62 10.80 16.41
CA GLY A 29 17.87 10.65 17.65
C GLY A 29 16.51 10.01 17.51
N ILE A 30 15.72 10.13 18.58
CA ILE A 30 14.37 9.61 18.70
C ILE A 30 13.39 10.77 18.78
N TYR A 31 12.31 10.71 18.01
CA TYR A 31 11.16 11.61 18.14
C TYR A 31 9.96 10.87 18.70
N ALA A 32 9.20 11.56 19.54
CA ALA A 32 7.92 11.12 20.06
C ALA A 32 6.83 12.08 19.59
N ILE A 33 5.70 11.54 19.15
CA ILE A 33 4.51 12.30 18.78
C ILE A 33 3.44 12.09 19.84
N PHE A 34 2.87 13.19 20.28
CA PHE A 34 1.84 13.27 21.30
C PHE A 34 0.54 13.76 20.68
N PHE A 35 -0.58 13.27 21.22
CA PHE A 35 -1.89 13.81 20.94
C PHE A 35 -2.23 14.90 21.95
N ILE A 36 -2.45 16.12 21.48
CA ILE A 36 -2.85 17.29 22.29
C ILE A 36 -4.23 17.83 21.89
N GLY A 37 -4.89 17.18 20.94
CA GLY A 37 -6.24 17.53 20.51
C GLY A 37 -7.31 17.20 21.55
N LYS A 38 -8.53 17.66 21.31
CA LYS A 38 -9.68 17.38 22.18
C LYS A 38 -10.23 15.96 22.01
N GLU A 39 -10.37 15.52 20.76
CA GLU A 39 -10.96 14.23 20.43
C GLU A 39 -10.08 13.47 19.43
N PHE A 40 -9.76 12.22 19.75
CA PHE A 40 -9.01 11.37 18.85
C PHE A 40 -9.91 10.96 17.66
N PRO A 41 -9.39 10.79 16.43
CA PRO A 41 -10.23 10.62 15.23
C PRO A 41 -11.18 9.42 15.24
N ILE A 42 -10.97 8.46 16.13
CA ILE A 42 -11.82 7.28 16.25
C ILE A 42 -12.21 7.06 17.71
N LYS A 43 -13.53 6.93 17.94
CA LYS A 43 -14.11 6.57 19.24
C LYS A 43 -13.71 5.15 19.64
N GLY A 44 -13.49 4.93 20.94
CA GLY A 44 -13.11 3.62 21.48
C GLY A 44 -11.62 3.34 21.51
N PHE A 45 -10.77 4.29 21.10
CA PHE A 45 -9.34 4.25 21.36
C PHE A 45 -9.06 4.81 22.75
N SER A 46 -8.50 3.97 23.62
CA SER A 46 -7.87 4.42 24.86
C SER A 46 -6.44 4.84 24.57
N LEU A 47 -6.15 6.13 24.75
CA LEU A 47 -4.81 6.69 24.66
C LEU A 47 -4.09 6.50 26.00
N PRO A 48 -2.75 6.30 26.01
CA PRO A 48 -1.99 6.29 27.25
C PRO A 48 -2.12 7.64 27.97
N ASP A 49 -1.90 7.64 29.29
CA ASP A 49 -2.05 8.85 30.13
C ASP A 49 -1.16 10.00 29.65
N ASN A 50 0.07 9.67 29.24
CA ASN A 50 1.02 10.63 28.68
C ASN A 50 0.66 11.11 27.26
N LYS A 51 -0.41 10.57 26.65
CA LYS A 51 -0.88 10.86 25.29
C LYS A 51 0.15 10.67 24.18
N LEU A 52 1.23 9.91 24.44
CA LEU A 52 2.22 9.56 23.43
C LEU A 52 1.63 8.50 22.49
N ILE A 53 1.51 8.85 21.21
CA ILE A 53 0.83 8.02 20.21
C ILE A 53 1.77 7.37 19.20
N TYR A 54 2.99 7.88 19.06
CA TYR A 54 3.97 7.33 18.13
C TYR A 54 5.40 7.63 18.57
N ILE A 55 6.30 6.67 18.35
CA ILE A 55 7.75 6.85 18.43
C ILE A 55 8.37 6.49 17.09
N GLY A 56 9.36 7.27 16.69
CA GLY A 56 10.25 6.86 15.62
C GLY A 56 11.66 7.39 15.80
N LYS A 57 12.55 6.95 14.91
CA LYS A 57 13.95 7.38 14.89
C LYS A 57 14.35 8.13 13.62
N THR A 58 15.45 8.86 13.73
CA THR A 58 16.21 9.41 12.61
C THR A 58 17.68 9.09 12.78
N GLU A 59 18.30 8.56 11.71
CA GLU A 59 19.73 8.25 11.67
C GLU A 59 20.56 9.44 11.14
N SER A 60 19.90 10.53 10.74
CA SER A 60 20.55 11.71 10.15
C SER A 60 20.27 12.97 10.96
N SER A 61 19.03 13.45 10.92
CA SER A 61 18.59 14.65 11.63
C SER A 61 17.10 14.63 11.89
N GLN A 62 16.66 15.37 12.92
CA GLN A 62 15.24 15.60 13.16
C GLN A 62 14.61 16.35 11.98
N GLN A 63 15.31 17.35 11.43
CA GLN A 63 14.81 18.18 10.33
C GLN A 63 14.43 17.35 9.08
N SER A 64 15.23 16.33 8.72
CA SER A 64 14.94 15.47 7.56
C SER A 64 13.67 14.64 7.77
N ARG A 65 13.40 14.25 9.02
CA ARG A 65 12.35 13.31 9.36
C ARG A 65 11.04 14.00 9.75
N ASP A 66 11.08 14.96 10.66
CA ASP A 66 9.90 15.63 11.18
C ASP A 66 9.42 16.71 10.20
N ALA A 67 10.24 17.74 9.99
CA ALA A 67 9.89 18.89 9.16
C ALA A 67 9.68 18.52 7.69
N ASN A 68 10.60 17.75 7.12
CA ASN A 68 10.60 17.46 5.68
C ASN A 68 9.78 16.23 5.27
N THR A 69 9.31 15.44 6.23
CA THR A 69 8.55 14.20 5.95
C THR A 69 7.25 14.09 6.74
N HIS A 70 7.27 14.07 8.08
CA HIS A 70 6.03 13.84 8.85
C HIS A 70 5.07 15.03 8.79
N PHE A 71 5.56 16.25 8.90
CA PHE A 71 4.74 17.47 8.93
C PHE A 71 4.71 18.23 7.60
N LYS A 72 5.31 17.66 6.54
CA LYS A 72 5.22 18.21 5.19
C LYS A 72 4.06 17.58 4.42
N THR A 73 3.21 18.43 3.84
CA THR A 73 2.12 18.02 2.94
C THR A 73 2.64 17.18 1.78
N GLY A 74 1.88 16.15 1.40
CA GLY A 74 2.21 15.28 0.25
C GLY A 74 3.24 14.19 0.53
N LYS A 75 3.66 13.98 1.79
CA LYS A 75 4.71 13.02 2.16
C LYS A 75 4.21 11.72 2.78
N THR A 76 2.91 11.43 2.73
CA THR A 76 2.34 10.17 3.27
C THR A 76 2.99 8.92 2.66
N GLY A 77 3.39 8.97 1.38
CA GLY A 77 4.04 7.85 0.70
C GLY A 77 5.28 7.31 1.42
N SER A 78 5.97 8.16 2.19
CA SER A 78 7.18 7.85 2.97
C SER A 78 7.02 7.98 4.49
N SER A 79 5.80 8.28 4.97
CA SER A 79 5.51 8.53 6.38
C SER A 79 4.51 7.53 6.95
N THR A 80 4.98 6.62 7.81
CA THR A 80 4.14 5.63 8.49
C THR A 80 3.10 6.32 9.38
N ALA A 81 3.49 7.35 10.13
CA ALA A 81 2.59 8.11 11.00
C ALA A 81 1.47 8.79 10.21
N ARG A 82 1.79 9.54 9.15
CA ARG A 82 0.78 10.19 8.28
C ARG A 82 -0.17 9.17 7.68
N LYS A 83 0.35 8.02 7.24
CA LYS A 83 -0.46 6.95 6.65
C LYS A 83 -1.44 6.33 7.65
N SER A 84 -1.02 6.16 8.91
CA SER A 84 -1.90 5.69 9.98
C SER A 84 -2.93 6.76 10.36
N ILE A 85 -2.54 8.03 10.49
CA ILE A 85 -3.45 9.14 10.80
C ILE A 85 -4.51 9.33 9.71
N GLY A 86 -4.09 9.40 8.44
CA GLY A 86 -5.04 9.50 7.31
C GLY A 86 -5.96 8.29 7.21
N ALA A 87 -5.48 7.10 7.60
CA ALA A 87 -6.34 5.92 7.69
C ALA A 87 -7.41 6.05 8.77
N LEU A 88 -7.05 6.61 9.94
CA LEU A 88 -8.02 6.86 11.01
C LEU A 88 -9.04 7.94 10.61
N LEU A 89 -8.57 9.06 10.06
CA LEU A 89 -9.42 10.17 9.61
C LEU A 89 -10.39 9.75 8.49
N SER A 90 -10.00 8.79 7.64
CA SER A 90 -10.89 8.28 6.58
C SER A 90 -12.21 7.65 7.09
N GLN A 91 -12.33 7.40 8.39
CA GLN A 91 -13.55 6.87 9.00
C GLN A 91 -14.61 7.94 9.27
N SER A 92 -14.21 9.21 9.39
CA SER A 92 -15.10 10.34 9.68
C SER A 92 -15.03 11.44 8.62
N GLU A 93 -13.95 11.49 7.84
CA GLU A 93 -13.69 12.50 6.83
C GLU A 93 -13.52 11.88 5.44
N LYS A 94 -13.81 12.68 4.40
CA LYS A 94 -13.55 12.29 3.01
C LYS A 94 -12.05 12.39 2.72
N ILE A 95 -11.33 11.28 2.94
CA ILE A 95 -9.91 11.09 2.63
C ILE A 95 -9.78 10.16 1.42
N ILE A 96 -9.18 10.65 0.33
CA ILE A 96 -9.11 9.93 -0.95
C ILE A 96 -7.70 9.34 -1.13
N PRO A 97 -7.55 8.00 -1.09
CA PRO A 97 -6.27 7.36 -1.32
C PRO A 97 -6.00 7.25 -2.83
N VAL A 98 -4.74 7.48 -3.22
CA VAL A 98 -4.25 7.34 -4.60
C VAL A 98 -2.96 6.52 -4.62
N VAL A 99 -2.63 5.91 -5.75
CA VAL A 99 -1.36 5.18 -5.89
C VAL A 99 -0.20 6.16 -5.71
N ARG A 100 0.87 5.71 -5.05
CA ARG A 100 2.04 6.57 -4.86
C ARG A 100 2.73 6.89 -6.19
N SER A 101 2.80 5.88 -7.07
CA SER A 101 3.37 5.99 -8.40
C SER A 101 2.78 4.92 -9.32
N THR A 102 2.83 5.17 -10.63
CA THR A 102 2.46 4.17 -11.65
C THR A 102 3.32 2.91 -11.54
N SER A 103 4.61 3.03 -11.21
CA SER A 103 5.46 1.85 -10.97
C SER A 103 4.98 1.01 -9.78
N ASP A 104 4.51 1.63 -8.69
CA ASP A 104 3.99 0.90 -7.54
C ASP A 104 2.70 0.17 -7.91
N PHE A 105 1.84 0.82 -8.70
CA PHE A 105 0.63 0.23 -9.24
C PHE A 105 0.91 -1.01 -10.10
N ILE A 106 1.80 -0.89 -11.10
CA ILE A 106 2.18 -1.99 -12.00
C ILE A 106 2.77 -3.18 -11.22
N LYS A 107 3.50 -2.91 -10.13
CA LYS A 107 4.09 -3.94 -9.26
C LYS A 107 3.10 -4.47 -8.21
N GLY A 108 1.83 -4.04 -8.22
CA GLY A 108 0.82 -4.47 -7.25
C GLY A 108 1.09 -4.07 -5.80
N ARG A 109 1.90 -3.02 -5.58
CA ARG A 109 2.34 -2.59 -4.24
C ARG A 109 1.26 -1.77 -3.54
N THR A 110 0.21 -2.46 -3.09
CA THR A 110 -0.94 -1.84 -2.40
C THR A 110 -0.58 -1.11 -1.11
N SER A 111 0.51 -1.47 -0.44
CA SER A 111 1.02 -0.76 0.74
C SER A 111 1.65 0.60 0.40
N HIS A 112 2.00 0.84 -0.88
CA HIS A 112 2.60 2.06 -1.41
C HIS A 112 1.53 2.97 -2.01
N PHE A 113 0.63 3.46 -1.15
CA PHE A 113 -0.31 4.52 -1.49
C PHE A 113 0.05 5.82 -0.76
N LYS A 114 -0.51 6.92 -1.26
CA LYS A 114 -0.55 8.25 -0.64
C LYS A 114 -1.99 8.76 -0.70
N PHE A 115 -2.24 10.00 -0.30
CA PHE A 115 -3.54 10.63 -0.52
C PHE A 115 -3.46 11.66 -1.65
N ASP A 116 -4.61 12.04 -2.20
CA ASP A 116 -4.69 13.17 -3.12
C ASP A 116 -4.33 14.49 -2.39
N GLU A 117 -4.16 15.56 -3.16
CA GLU A 117 -3.68 16.84 -2.64
C GLU A 117 -4.58 17.41 -1.54
N VAL A 118 -5.89 17.46 -1.79
CA VAL A 118 -6.88 17.97 -0.83
C VAL A 118 -6.88 17.16 0.47
N SER A 119 -6.75 15.83 0.39
CA SER A 119 -6.69 14.98 1.57
C SER A 119 -5.35 15.12 2.31
N GLU A 120 -4.23 15.29 1.60
CA GLU A 120 -2.93 15.54 2.21
C GLU A 120 -2.90 16.86 3.00
N GLU A 121 -3.56 17.90 2.49
CA GLU A 121 -3.75 19.17 3.20
C GLU A 121 -4.58 18.98 4.46
N ARG A 122 -5.74 18.33 4.37
CA ARG A 122 -6.58 18.02 5.54
C ARG A 122 -5.83 17.25 6.62
N ILE A 123 -5.05 16.24 6.22
CA ILE A 123 -4.23 15.46 7.14
C ILE A 123 -3.17 16.35 7.78
N THR A 124 -2.50 17.21 7.00
CA THR A 124 -1.51 18.15 7.55
C THR A 124 -2.17 19.10 8.55
N ASP A 125 -3.27 19.75 8.20
CA ASP A 125 -3.98 20.68 9.08
C ASP A 125 -4.41 20.01 10.37
N TRP A 126 -4.94 18.79 10.27
CA TRP A 126 -5.30 18.00 11.44
C TRP A 126 -4.08 17.73 12.32
N MET A 127 -2.95 17.33 11.72
CA MET A 127 -1.71 17.08 12.47
C MET A 127 -1.18 18.34 13.18
N PHE A 128 -1.18 19.49 12.51
CA PHE A 128 -0.74 20.76 13.10
C PHE A 128 -1.60 21.19 14.30
N LYS A 129 -2.91 20.99 14.20
CA LYS A 129 -3.86 21.38 15.26
C LYS A 129 -3.89 20.44 16.46
N ASN A 130 -3.52 19.17 16.28
CA ASN A 130 -3.80 18.13 17.26
C ASN A 130 -2.56 17.41 17.80
N LEU A 131 -1.36 17.70 17.28
CA LEU A 131 -0.14 16.97 17.67
C LEU A 131 0.92 17.88 18.29
N ALA A 132 1.66 17.30 19.22
CA ALA A 132 2.93 17.82 19.70
C ALA A 132 4.06 16.82 19.42
N VAL A 133 5.28 17.32 19.37
CA VAL A 133 6.48 16.51 19.11
C VAL A 133 7.54 16.84 20.13
N ALA A 134 8.22 15.82 20.62
CA ALA A 134 9.45 15.96 21.38
C ALA A 134 10.58 15.23 20.67
N PHE A 135 11.81 15.69 20.85
CA PHE A 135 13.00 15.07 20.30
C PHE A 135 14.06 14.84 21.37
N TYR A 136 14.70 13.68 21.30
CA TYR A 136 15.82 13.29 22.13
C TYR A 136 17.00 13.01 21.21
N GLU A 137 17.99 13.91 21.25
CA GLU A 137 19.24 13.74 20.52
C GLU A 137 19.99 12.51 21.04
N TYR A 138 20.37 11.64 20.13
CA TYR A 138 21.12 10.43 20.43
C TYR A 138 22.09 10.15 19.27
N PRO A 139 23.21 10.88 19.21
CA PRO A 139 24.17 10.85 18.10
C PRO A 139 25.06 9.59 18.13
N GLU A 140 24.44 8.44 18.38
CA GLU A 140 25.07 7.13 18.43
C GLU A 140 24.95 6.42 17.07
N GLY A 141 25.61 5.27 16.95
CA GLY A 141 25.51 4.42 15.77
C GLY A 141 24.07 3.95 15.48
N LYS A 142 23.80 3.65 14.21
CA LYS A 142 22.49 3.19 13.70
C LYS A 142 21.87 2.08 14.55
N GLU A 143 22.66 1.10 14.95
CA GLU A 143 22.20 -0.03 15.76
C GLU A 143 21.74 0.41 17.15
N ALA A 144 22.51 1.26 17.82
CA ALA A 144 22.14 1.80 19.13
C ALA A 144 20.85 2.62 19.07
N ILE A 145 20.65 3.43 18.02
CA ILE A 145 19.40 4.17 17.80
C ILE A 145 18.23 3.20 17.56
N CYS A 146 18.43 2.15 16.74
CA CYS A 146 17.41 1.13 16.49
C CYS A 146 17.02 0.37 17.77
N ASN A 147 17.99 0.03 18.62
CA ASN A 147 17.75 -0.69 19.86
C ASN A 147 16.97 0.19 20.84
N LEU A 148 17.38 1.46 21.00
CA LEU A 148 16.67 2.42 21.84
C LEU A 148 15.23 2.67 21.37
N GLU A 149 15.01 2.86 20.07
CA GLU A 149 13.66 2.99 19.49
C GLU A 149 12.80 1.76 19.83
N THR A 150 13.38 0.56 19.71
CA THR A 150 12.68 -0.70 19.95
C THR A 150 12.31 -0.87 21.42
N GLU A 151 13.24 -0.58 22.34
CA GLU A 151 13.00 -0.59 23.79
C GLU A 151 11.86 0.36 24.17
N LEU A 152 11.90 1.60 23.67
CA LEU A 152 10.86 2.60 23.93
C LEU A 152 9.49 2.19 23.37
N ILE A 153 9.45 1.64 22.15
CA ILE A 153 8.19 1.15 21.55
C ILE A 153 7.61 -0.02 22.34
N GLN A 154 8.44 -0.97 22.80
CA GLN A 154 7.99 -2.12 23.58
C GLN A 154 7.50 -1.69 24.96
N TYR A 155 8.19 -0.75 25.60
CA TYR A 155 7.83 -0.25 26.92
C TYR A 155 6.54 0.58 26.91
N LEU A 156 6.38 1.48 25.93
CA LEU A 156 5.26 2.43 25.87
C LEU A 156 4.05 1.93 25.08
N ASN A 157 4.25 0.94 24.20
CA ASN A 157 3.26 0.41 23.28
C ASN A 157 2.41 1.50 22.55
N PRO A 158 3.04 2.44 21.82
CA PRO A 158 2.29 3.58 21.26
C PRO A 158 1.27 3.15 20.20
N VAL A 159 0.08 3.76 20.25
CA VAL A 159 -1.11 3.40 19.45
C VAL A 159 -0.83 3.31 17.95
N LEU A 160 0.00 4.21 17.39
CA LEU A 160 0.26 4.29 15.95
C LEU A 160 1.50 3.50 15.50
N ASN A 161 2.31 2.96 16.41
CA ASN A 161 3.37 2.02 16.07
C ASN A 161 2.74 0.64 15.80
N ILE A 162 2.69 0.24 14.53
CA ILE A 162 1.98 -0.96 14.07
C ILE A 162 2.88 -1.96 13.34
N ASP A 163 4.20 -1.78 13.45
CA ASP A 163 5.21 -2.68 12.90
C ASP A 163 5.45 -3.89 13.82
N SER A 164 6.47 -4.70 13.51
CA SER A 164 6.79 -5.91 14.26
C SER A 164 7.27 -5.66 15.69
N LYS A 165 7.76 -4.45 16.02
CA LYS A 165 8.29 -4.09 17.33
C LYS A 165 7.18 -3.90 18.37
N SER A 166 6.00 -3.49 17.92
CA SER A 166 4.80 -3.32 18.74
C SER A 166 4.05 -4.65 18.86
N ILE A 167 4.47 -5.47 19.83
CA ILE A 167 3.92 -6.82 20.04
C ILE A 167 2.49 -6.72 20.59
N ASP A 168 2.29 -5.92 21.64
CA ASP A 168 1.04 -5.88 22.41
C ASP A 168 0.11 -4.72 22.03
N ASN A 169 0.30 -4.06 20.88
CA ASN A 169 -0.56 -2.94 20.48
C ASN A 169 -1.95 -3.47 20.07
N PRO A 170 -3.02 -3.20 20.86
CA PRO A 170 -4.34 -3.76 20.59
C PRO A 170 -4.99 -3.18 19.32
N TYR A 171 -4.53 -2.01 18.87
CA TYR A 171 -5.06 -1.31 17.69
C TYR A 171 -4.34 -1.66 16.39
N LYS A 172 -3.23 -2.41 16.47
CA LYS A 172 -2.37 -2.75 15.32
C LYS A 172 -3.13 -3.45 14.20
N SER A 173 -3.96 -4.45 14.52
CA SER A 173 -4.73 -5.21 13.53
C SER A 173 -5.73 -4.31 12.82
N PHE A 174 -6.43 -3.47 13.57
CA PHE A 174 -7.43 -2.53 13.08
C PHE A 174 -6.82 -1.48 12.14
N ILE A 175 -5.76 -0.79 12.55
CA ILE A 175 -5.09 0.23 11.72
C ILE A 175 -4.50 -0.40 10.45
N ARG A 176 -3.92 -1.60 10.54
CA ARG A 176 -3.42 -2.33 9.36
C ARG A 176 -4.54 -2.68 8.38
N LYS A 177 -5.73 -3.05 8.88
CA LYS A 177 -6.91 -3.33 8.06
C LYS A 177 -7.35 -2.08 7.30
N LEU A 178 -7.45 -0.93 7.98
CA LEU A 178 -7.81 0.35 7.35
C LEU A 178 -6.79 0.73 6.25
N ARG A 179 -5.49 0.66 6.56
CA ARG A 179 -4.43 0.93 5.58
C ARG A 179 -4.49 0.00 4.37
N LYS A 180 -4.79 -1.29 4.57
CA LYS A 180 -4.95 -2.26 3.49
C LYS A 180 -6.14 -1.93 2.61
N GLN A 181 -7.27 -1.57 3.21
CA GLN A 181 -8.48 -1.17 2.48
C GLN A 181 -8.21 0.07 1.62
N LEU A 182 -7.58 1.11 2.19
CA LEU A 182 -7.21 2.31 1.43
C LEU A 182 -6.24 2.02 0.28
N GLY A 183 -5.24 1.16 0.50
CA GLY A 183 -4.32 0.74 -0.56
C GLY A 183 -5.00 0.03 -1.72
N LEU A 184 -6.00 -0.81 -1.43
CA LEU A 184 -6.84 -1.47 -2.43
C LEU A 184 -7.75 -0.47 -3.15
N THR A 185 -8.34 0.48 -2.42
CA THR A 185 -9.15 1.56 -2.99
C THR A 185 -8.32 2.41 -3.95
N ALA A 186 -7.11 2.82 -3.57
CA ALA A 186 -6.18 3.55 -4.43
C ALA A 186 -5.91 2.84 -5.76
N HIS A 187 -5.62 1.53 -5.70
CA HIS A 187 -5.40 0.73 -6.92
C HIS A 187 -6.68 0.62 -7.76
N THR A 188 -7.84 0.47 -7.12
CA THR A 188 -9.12 0.36 -7.80
C THR A 188 -9.48 1.68 -8.50
N ASN A 189 -9.28 2.82 -7.84
CA ASN A 189 -9.55 4.14 -8.40
C ASN A 189 -8.62 4.44 -9.56
N TYR A 190 -7.31 4.22 -9.38
CA TYR A 190 -6.32 4.38 -10.45
C TYR A 190 -6.70 3.54 -11.68
N MET A 191 -7.11 2.28 -11.47
CA MET A 191 -7.60 1.44 -12.55
C MET A 191 -8.82 2.00 -13.25
N ARG A 192 -9.83 2.45 -12.50
CA ARG A 192 -11.04 3.05 -13.10
C ARG A 192 -10.72 4.29 -13.92
N GLU A 193 -9.91 5.18 -13.40
CA GLU A 193 -9.46 6.41 -14.09
C GLU A 193 -8.72 6.06 -15.39
N HIS A 194 -7.83 5.07 -15.37
CA HIS A 194 -7.06 4.69 -16.55
C HIS A 194 -7.84 3.80 -17.53
N LEU A 195 -8.91 3.14 -17.08
CA LEU A 195 -9.89 2.47 -17.94
C LEU A 195 -10.84 3.49 -18.61
N THR A 196 -11.25 4.55 -17.90
CA THR A 196 -12.03 5.66 -18.48
C THR A 196 -11.19 6.53 -19.41
N LEU A 197 -9.89 6.69 -19.13
CA LEU A 197 -8.90 7.27 -20.04
C LEU A 197 -8.41 6.28 -21.12
N GLY A 198 -8.92 5.05 -21.14
CA GLY A 198 -8.60 4.01 -22.15
C GLY A 198 -9.07 4.34 -23.57
N VAL A 199 -9.74 5.48 -23.76
CA VAL A 199 -9.98 6.10 -25.09
C VAL A 199 -8.83 7.06 -25.49
N ARG A 200 -7.89 7.39 -24.60
CA ARG A 200 -6.85 8.42 -24.84
C ARG A 200 -5.39 8.05 -24.54
N LEU A 201 -5.08 6.92 -23.91
CA LEU A 201 -3.68 6.57 -23.54
C LEU A 201 -2.92 5.69 -24.55
N THR A 202 -3.37 5.55 -25.80
CA THR A 202 -2.62 4.82 -26.84
C THR A 202 -1.42 5.59 -27.40
N ASN A 203 -1.28 6.88 -27.11
CA ASN A 203 -0.17 7.69 -27.59
C ASN A 203 0.46 8.46 -26.43
N GLU A 204 1.52 7.92 -25.82
CA GLU A 204 2.75 8.66 -25.45
C GLU A 204 3.69 7.81 -24.55
N VAL A 205 4.80 7.39 -25.18
CA VAL A 205 6.16 7.26 -24.64
C VAL A 205 6.40 6.38 -23.39
N LEU A 206 6.82 5.13 -23.63
CA LEU A 206 7.62 4.33 -22.69
C LEU A 206 9.10 4.75 -22.76
N PRO A 207 9.75 5.24 -21.69
CA PRO A 207 11.19 5.35 -21.66
C PRO A 207 11.85 3.99 -21.35
N SER A 208 12.97 3.77 -22.01
CA SER A 208 13.76 2.54 -22.10
C SER A 208 14.50 2.13 -20.83
N LYS A 209 14.56 0.80 -20.64
CA LYS A 209 15.60 -0.06 -20.01
C LYS A 209 16.28 0.40 -18.70
N LYS A 210 16.06 -0.41 -17.65
CA LYS A 210 17.16 -1.04 -16.90
C LYS A 210 16.70 -2.37 -16.28
N GLU A 211 17.58 -3.36 -16.43
CA GLU A 211 17.41 -4.76 -16.06
C GLU A 211 17.19 -4.94 -14.55
N ILE A 212 16.26 -5.82 -14.17
CA ILE A 212 16.12 -6.33 -12.81
C ILE A 212 15.94 -7.84 -12.88
N THR A 213 16.79 -8.52 -12.11
CA THR A 213 17.02 -9.96 -12.04
C THR A 213 15.84 -10.77 -11.51
N PRO A 214 15.80 -12.09 -11.82
CA PRO A 214 14.67 -12.95 -11.53
C PRO A 214 14.86 -13.60 -10.17
N ASP A 215 14.04 -13.23 -9.18
CA ASP A 215 13.43 -14.18 -8.25
C ASP A 215 12.63 -13.44 -7.17
N SER A 216 11.31 -13.38 -7.37
CA SER A 216 10.31 -13.38 -6.31
C SER A 216 8.94 -13.58 -6.95
N ILE A 217 8.39 -14.77 -6.71
CA ILE A 217 6.98 -15.18 -6.80
C ILE A 217 6.07 -14.16 -7.48
N SER A 218 5.89 -14.35 -8.79
CA SER A 218 5.10 -13.50 -9.70
C SER A 218 3.59 -13.71 -9.52
N VAL A 219 2.98 -13.05 -8.54
CA VAL A 219 1.52 -12.89 -8.50
C VAL A 219 1.19 -11.51 -9.07
N GLY A 220 0.35 -11.45 -10.09
CA GLY A 220 -0.13 -10.19 -10.66
C GLY A 220 0.60 -9.71 -11.92
N LYS A 221 1.64 -10.43 -12.36
CA LYS A 221 2.52 -10.03 -13.46
C LYS A 221 1.77 -9.86 -14.78
N TYR A 222 0.84 -10.75 -15.09
CA TYR A 222 0.08 -10.79 -16.34
C TYR A 222 -1.35 -10.23 -16.21
N VAL A 223 -1.78 -9.83 -15.01
CA VAL A 223 -3.15 -9.33 -14.75
C VAL A 223 -3.50 -8.15 -15.65
N HIS A 224 -2.56 -7.22 -15.85
CA HIS A 224 -2.78 -6.06 -16.72
C HIS A 224 -2.96 -6.45 -18.18
N ILE A 225 -2.31 -7.54 -18.64
CA ILE A 225 -2.50 -8.03 -20.01
C ILE A 225 -3.92 -8.60 -20.14
N TRP A 226 -4.37 -9.40 -19.16
CA TRP A 226 -5.73 -9.93 -19.16
C TRP A 226 -6.81 -8.84 -19.14
N GLN A 227 -6.54 -7.73 -18.48
CA GLN A 227 -7.43 -6.57 -18.48
C GLN A 227 -7.55 -5.91 -19.86
N GLN A 228 -6.51 -5.93 -20.69
CA GLN A 228 -6.60 -5.40 -22.06
C GLN A 228 -7.57 -6.21 -22.93
N TYR A 229 -7.74 -7.50 -22.63
CA TYR A 229 -8.67 -8.37 -23.33
C TYR A 229 -10.00 -8.56 -22.57
N SER A 230 -10.29 -7.71 -21.58
CA SER A 230 -11.46 -7.92 -20.70
C SER A 230 -12.75 -8.03 -21.48
N ASP A 231 -12.96 -7.14 -22.45
CA ASP A 231 -14.23 -7.02 -23.14
C ASP A 231 -14.47 -8.22 -24.06
N GLU A 232 -13.41 -8.65 -24.75
CA GLU A 232 -13.42 -9.86 -25.58
C GLU A 232 -13.65 -11.12 -24.74
N ILE A 233 -12.96 -11.24 -23.59
CA ILE A 233 -13.11 -12.36 -22.67
C ILE A 233 -14.53 -12.38 -22.08
N HIS A 234 -15.05 -11.24 -21.63
CA HIS A 234 -16.42 -11.14 -21.11
C HIS A 234 -17.46 -11.45 -22.17
N LYS A 235 -17.29 -10.95 -23.39
CA LYS A 235 -18.16 -11.24 -24.52
C LYS A 235 -18.15 -12.73 -24.85
N ALA A 236 -16.97 -13.35 -24.90
CA ALA A 236 -16.82 -14.79 -25.14
C ALA A 236 -17.44 -15.65 -24.03
N LEU A 237 -17.29 -15.25 -22.76
CA LEU A 237 -17.87 -15.96 -21.62
C LEU A 237 -19.41 -15.83 -21.58
N LYS A 238 -19.96 -14.69 -22.03
CA LYS A 238 -21.42 -14.45 -22.07
C LYS A 238 -22.10 -14.93 -23.35
N SER A 239 -21.37 -15.11 -24.46
CA SER A 239 -21.97 -15.48 -25.75
C SER A 239 -22.57 -16.90 -25.73
N ASN A 240 -23.60 -17.18 -26.53
CA ASN A 240 -24.14 -18.54 -26.66
C ASN A 240 -23.26 -19.46 -27.53
N ILE A 241 -22.09 -19.00 -27.96
CA ILE A 241 -21.17 -19.75 -28.81
C ILE A 241 -20.41 -20.76 -27.94
N ILE A 242 -20.43 -22.02 -28.38
CA ILE A 242 -19.78 -23.15 -27.67
C ILE A 242 -18.28 -22.92 -27.54
N GLN A 243 -17.62 -22.45 -28.60
CA GLN A 243 -16.19 -22.19 -28.62
C GLN A 243 -15.89 -20.81 -29.21
N ASN A 244 -15.28 -19.95 -28.41
CA ASN A 244 -14.79 -18.64 -28.83
C ASN A 244 -13.25 -18.65 -28.84
N THR A 245 -12.66 -17.85 -29.72
CA THR A 245 -11.21 -17.67 -29.81
C THR A 245 -10.85 -16.19 -29.80
N ILE A 246 -9.81 -15.84 -29.06
CA ILE A 246 -9.28 -14.48 -28.93
C ILE A 246 -7.79 -14.56 -29.26
N GLN A 247 -7.33 -13.80 -30.26
CA GLN A 247 -5.92 -13.72 -30.60
C GLN A 247 -5.24 -12.73 -29.65
N LEU A 248 -4.30 -13.21 -28.85
CA LEU A 248 -3.53 -12.36 -27.97
C LEU A 248 -2.24 -11.89 -28.65
N ASP A 249 -1.81 -10.68 -28.32
CA ASP A 249 -0.51 -10.15 -28.69
C ASP A 249 0.59 -10.79 -27.84
N ARG A 250 1.36 -11.66 -28.48
CA ARG A 250 2.55 -12.32 -27.94
C ARG A 250 3.55 -11.33 -27.32
N GLY A 251 3.76 -10.18 -27.95
CA GLY A 251 4.71 -9.17 -27.54
C GLY A 251 4.38 -8.58 -26.16
N LEU A 252 3.10 -8.51 -25.78
CA LEU A 252 2.70 -8.06 -24.44
C LEU A 252 3.18 -9.03 -23.36
N PHE A 253 3.02 -10.33 -23.59
CA PHE A 253 3.41 -11.37 -22.62
C PHE A 253 4.93 -11.49 -22.49
N GLU A 254 5.65 -11.38 -23.61
CA GLU A 254 7.13 -11.45 -23.65
C GLU A 254 7.81 -10.20 -23.11
N LYS A 255 7.21 -9.01 -23.25
CA LYS A 255 7.74 -7.77 -22.63
C LYS A 255 7.73 -7.84 -21.11
N VAL A 256 6.70 -8.48 -20.57
CA VAL A 256 6.49 -8.53 -19.13
C VAL A 256 7.20 -9.74 -18.55
N GLY A 257 7.12 -10.90 -19.20
CA GLY A 257 7.65 -12.17 -18.73
C GLY A 257 8.76 -12.75 -19.59
N ASN A 258 9.61 -13.58 -18.99
CA ASN A 258 10.55 -14.42 -19.72
C ASN A 258 10.28 -15.90 -19.37
N ARG A 259 9.18 -16.46 -19.87
CA ARG A 259 8.78 -17.85 -19.59
C ARG A 259 9.08 -18.74 -20.78
N LYS A 260 9.52 -19.97 -20.49
CA LYS A 260 9.67 -21.04 -21.50
C LYS A 260 8.34 -21.39 -22.18
N SER A 261 7.22 -21.23 -21.47
CA SER A 261 5.88 -21.40 -22.02
C SER A 261 4.86 -20.49 -21.33
N TYR A 262 3.95 -19.94 -22.12
CA TYR A 262 2.77 -19.20 -21.69
C TYR A 262 1.49 -20.05 -21.75
N SER A 263 1.56 -21.23 -22.37
CA SER A 263 0.38 -22.07 -22.57
C SER A 263 -0.18 -22.59 -21.25
N PHE A 264 -1.49 -22.66 -21.14
CA PHE A 264 -2.15 -23.27 -19.99
C PHE A 264 -3.53 -23.82 -20.36
N ARG A 265 -4.07 -24.63 -19.46
CA ARG A 265 -5.48 -25.02 -19.45
C ARG A 265 -6.05 -24.67 -18.07
N LEU A 266 -7.15 -23.94 -18.07
CA LEU A 266 -7.90 -23.53 -16.89
C LEU A 266 -9.31 -24.11 -17.04
N GLN A 267 -9.75 -24.86 -16.05
CA GLN A 267 -11.10 -25.41 -15.94
C GLN A 267 -11.81 -24.61 -14.87
N TYR A 268 -12.94 -24.01 -15.21
CA TYR A 268 -13.72 -23.16 -14.33
C TYR A 268 -15.11 -23.74 -14.19
N SER A 269 -15.57 -23.96 -12.97
CA SER A 269 -16.90 -24.48 -12.65
C SER A 269 -17.48 -23.64 -11.54
N GLU A 270 -18.71 -23.14 -11.71
CA GLU A 270 -19.42 -22.37 -10.69
C GLU A 270 -18.60 -21.20 -10.11
N GLY A 271 -17.87 -20.48 -10.96
CA GLY A 271 -17.07 -19.34 -10.52
C GLY A 271 -15.74 -19.70 -9.83
N LYS A 272 -15.28 -20.96 -9.91
CA LYS A 272 -14.03 -21.41 -9.29
C LYS A 272 -13.19 -22.28 -10.23
N VAL A 273 -11.87 -22.18 -10.10
CA VAL A 273 -10.95 -23.10 -10.80
C VAL A 273 -11.03 -24.49 -10.20
N SER A 274 -11.17 -25.51 -11.05
CA SER A 274 -11.26 -26.92 -10.64
C SER A 274 -10.00 -27.75 -10.93
N ASN A 275 -9.00 -27.18 -11.61
CA ASN A 275 -7.76 -27.88 -11.94
C ASN A 275 -6.50 -27.19 -11.38
N ASN A 276 -5.40 -27.93 -11.27
CA ASN A 276 -4.14 -27.36 -10.80
C ASN A 276 -3.56 -26.36 -11.83
N ILE A 277 -3.44 -25.10 -11.41
CA ILE A 277 -2.83 -24.00 -12.19
C ILE A 277 -1.54 -23.46 -11.57
N GLY A 278 -1.03 -24.08 -10.49
CA GLY A 278 0.12 -23.59 -9.72
C GLY A 278 1.38 -23.33 -10.56
N GLY A 279 1.64 -24.21 -11.53
CA GLY A 279 2.79 -24.12 -12.44
C GLY A 279 2.70 -23.00 -13.49
N SER A 280 1.55 -22.35 -13.64
CA SER A 280 1.35 -21.27 -14.63
C SER A 280 0.95 -19.97 -13.95
N ALA A 281 1.92 -19.05 -13.83
CA ALA A 281 1.65 -17.68 -13.36
C ALA A 281 0.63 -16.96 -14.26
N VAL A 282 0.68 -17.25 -15.57
CA VAL A 282 -0.22 -16.68 -16.59
C VAL A 282 -1.67 -17.13 -16.33
N ALA A 283 -1.88 -18.40 -15.98
CA ALA A 283 -3.19 -18.95 -15.62
C ALA A 283 -3.70 -18.43 -14.27
N ARG A 284 -2.83 -18.33 -13.26
CA ARG A 284 -3.18 -17.78 -11.93
C ARG A 284 -3.64 -16.33 -12.01
N ASP A 285 -2.98 -15.54 -12.84
CA ASP A 285 -3.35 -14.14 -13.04
C ASP A 285 -4.66 -14.00 -13.83
N LEU A 286 -4.98 -14.94 -14.74
CA LEU A 286 -6.28 -14.99 -15.40
C LEU A 286 -7.40 -15.37 -14.41
N ASP A 287 -7.19 -16.38 -13.58
CA ASP A 287 -8.13 -16.77 -12.52
C ASP A 287 -8.43 -15.59 -11.58
N TYR A 288 -7.38 -14.89 -11.13
CA TYR A 288 -7.52 -13.68 -10.32
C TYR A 288 -8.38 -12.62 -11.00
N PHE A 289 -8.18 -12.39 -12.31
CA PHE A 289 -8.96 -11.46 -13.12
C PHE A 289 -10.44 -11.89 -13.22
N LEU A 290 -10.72 -13.17 -13.49
CA LEU A 290 -12.07 -13.70 -13.65
C LEU A 290 -12.85 -13.70 -12.32
N THR A 291 -12.22 -14.14 -11.23
CA THR A 291 -12.84 -14.20 -9.90
C THR A 291 -13.26 -12.81 -9.40
N ARG A 292 -12.47 -11.76 -9.68
CA ARG A 292 -12.84 -10.38 -9.33
C ARG A 292 -14.03 -9.85 -10.13
N SER A 293 -14.20 -10.34 -11.35
CA SER A 293 -15.22 -9.85 -12.26
C SER A 293 -16.61 -10.45 -11.99
N LYS A 294 -16.73 -11.34 -10.99
CA LYS A 294 -17.98 -12.00 -10.56
C LYS A 294 -18.80 -12.54 -11.73
N ILE A 295 -18.13 -13.15 -12.70
CA ILE A 295 -18.80 -13.65 -13.89
C ILE A 295 -19.55 -14.91 -13.50
N GLU A 296 -20.88 -14.87 -13.53
CA GLU A 296 -21.72 -16.06 -13.44
C GLU A 296 -21.56 -16.86 -14.74
N THR A 297 -20.71 -17.88 -14.73
CA THR A 297 -20.55 -18.79 -15.86
C THR A 297 -20.85 -20.22 -15.46
N LYS A 298 -21.45 -20.96 -16.40
CA LYS A 298 -21.45 -22.43 -16.40
C LYS A 298 -20.02 -22.96 -16.48
N THR A 299 -19.85 -24.28 -16.47
CA THR A 299 -18.55 -24.93 -16.61
C THR A 299 -17.89 -24.54 -17.94
N VAL A 300 -16.68 -23.97 -17.86
CA VAL A 300 -15.91 -23.55 -19.04
C VAL A 300 -14.46 -24.04 -18.97
N ILE A 301 -13.88 -24.30 -20.13
CA ILE A 301 -12.47 -24.57 -20.31
C ILE A 301 -11.84 -23.42 -21.06
N ILE A 302 -10.84 -22.78 -20.46
CA ILE A 302 -10.04 -21.73 -21.07
C ILE A 302 -8.64 -22.27 -21.35
N LYS A 303 -8.19 -22.21 -22.60
CA LYS A 303 -6.86 -22.68 -23.02
C LYS A 303 -6.11 -21.57 -23.70
N LEU A 304 -4.88 -21.29 -23.26
CA LEU A 304 -3.94 -20.50 -24.05
C LEU A 304 -2.99 -21.45 -24.76
N ARG A 305 -2.95 -21.38 -26.09
CA ARG A 305 -2.05 -22.18 -26.94
C ARG A 305 -0.71 -21.45 -27.16
N LYS A 306 0.27 -22.15 -27.73
CA LYS A 306 1.63 -21.61 -27.98
C LYS A 306 1.66 -20.48 -29.02
N ASP A 307 0.67 -20.45 -29.91
CA ASP A 307 0.42 -19.40 -30.90
C ASP A 307 -0.31 -18.18 -30.32
N PHE A 308 -0.46 -18.10 -28.98
CA PHE A 308 -1.15 -17.04 -28.28
C PHE A 308 -2.65 -16.91 -28.61
N VAL A 309 -3.27 -17.99 -29.11
CA VAL A 309 -4.72 -18.08 -29.23
C VAL A 309 -5.31 -18.53 -27.90
N LEU A 310 -6.16 -17.68 -27.30
CA LEU A 310 -6.98 -18.02 -26.14
C LEU A 310 -8.30 -18.61 -26.63
N THR A 311 -8.55 -19.88 -26.29
CA THR A 311 -9.80 -20.56 -26.58
C THR A 311 -10.65 -20.64 -25.32
N ILE A 312 -11.93 -20.28 -25.42
CA ILE A 312 -12.91 -20.38 -24.35
C ILE A 312 -14.01 -21.34 -24.83
N THR A 313 -14.08 -22.52 -24.23
CA THR A 313 -15.03 -23.60 -24.56
C THR A 313 -16.03 -23.78 -23.43
N LYS A 314 -17.31 -23.75 -23.75
CA LYS A 314 -18.41 -24.04 -22.81
C LYS A 314 -18.69 -25.53 -22.79
N ILE A 315 -18.90 -26.08 -21.60
CA ILE A 315 -19.31 -27.47 -21.36
C ILE A 315 -20.79 -27.50 -20.95
#